data_AF-A0A9X9F6B7-F1
#
_entry.id   AF-A0A9X9F6B7-F1
#
_cell.length_a   1.000
_cell.length_b   1.000
_cell.length_c   1.000
_cell.angle_alpha   90.00
_cell.angle_beta   90.00
_cell.angle_gamma   90.00
#
_symmetry.space_group_name_H-M   'P 1'
#
loop_
_entity.id
_entity.type
_entity.pdbx_description
1 polymer ?
#
loop_
_entity_poly.entity_id
_entity_poly.type
_entity_poly.pdbx_seq_one_letter_code
_entity_poly.pdbx_strand_id
1 'polypeptide(L)'
;MFISEIQLKNYRNYEKLELSFEDKVNVIIGENAQGKTNLMEAIYVLAMAKSHRTSNDRELIRWDEDFGQIKGKLQKRNSSLSLELNISKKGKKAKLNQLEQQKLSQYIGVMNVVMFAPEDLNLVKGSPQVRRRFLDMELGQIAPIY
;
A
#
# COMPACT_ATOMS: atom_id res chain seq x y z
N MET A 1 9.69 7.36 -11.34
CA MET A 1 9.66 6.11 -10.55
C MET A 1 8.25 5.58 -10.67
N PHE A 2 8.07 4.32 -11.01
CA PHE A 2 6.74 3.70 -11.09
C PHE A 2 6.80 2.27 -10.55
N ILE A 3 5.66 1.73 -10.13
CA ILE A 3 5.52 0.31 -9.81
C ILE A 3 5.35 -0.45 -11.13
N SER A 4 6.27 -1.34 -11.46
CA SER A 4 6.23 -2.11 -12.72
C SER A 4 5.47 -3.43 -12.58
N GLU A 5 5.45 -3.99 -11.38
CA GLU A 5 4.80 -5.27 -11.08
C GLU A 5 4.19 -5.22 -9.67
N ILE A 6 3.05 -5.85 -9.49
CA ILE A 6 2.45 -6.13 -8.18
C ILE A 6 2.02 -7.60 -8.11
N GLN A 7 2.26 -8.23 -6.97
CA GLN A 7 1.78 -9.57 -6.67
C GLN A 7 1.04 -9.55 -5.33
N LEU A 8 -0.15 -10.12 -5.31
CA LEU A 8 -0.97 -10.28 -4.11
C LEU A 8 -1.13 -11.76 -3.82
N LYS A 9 -1.09 -12.10 -2.52
CA LYS A 9 -1.50 -13.42 -2.02
C LYS A 9 -2.34 -13.21 -0.77
N ASN A 10 -3.50 -13.86 -0.72
CA ASN A 10 -4.41 -13.82 0.43
C ASN A 10 -4.70 -12.39 0.94
N TYR A 11 -4.95 -11.46 0.03
CA TYR A 11 -5.17 -10.05 0.33
C TYR A 11 -6.59 -9.64 -0.03
N ARG A 12 -7.39 -9.20 0.97
CA ARG A 12 -8.81 -8.88 0.79
C ARG A 12 -9.55 -10.02 0.07
N ASN A 13 -10.10 -9.75 -1.11
CA ASN A 13 -10.79 -10.75 -1.93
C ASN A 13 -9.86 -11.48 -2.91
N TYR A 14 -8.57 -11.15 -2.98
CA TYR A 14 -7.60 -11.80 -3.85
C TYR A 14 -6.95 -13.00 -3.16
N GLU A 15 -7.16 -14.20 -3.71
CA GLU A 15 -6.35 -15.38 -3.38
C GLU A 15 -4.93 -15.23 -3.91
N LYS A 16 -4.83 -14.95 -5.21
CA LYS A 16 -3.59 -14.68 -5.92
C LYS A 16 -3.86 -13.65 -7.02
N LEU A 17 -2.94 -12.71 -7.21
CA LEU A 17 -2.93 -11.78 -8.33
C LEU A 17 -1.48 -11.52 -8.72
N GLU A 18 -1.19 -11.46 -10.02
CA GLU A 18 0.09 -10.97 -10.55
C GLU A 18 -0.27 -10.03 -11.71
N LEU A 19 0.19 -8.78 -11.63
CA LEU A 19 -0.08 -7.75 -12.65
C LEU A 19 1.18 -6.96 -12.93
N SER A 20 1.35 -6.59 -14.20
CA SER A 20 2.38 -5.67 -14.67
C SER A 20 1.76 -4.34 -15.06
N PHE A 21 2.50 -3.26 -14.85
CA PHE A 21 2.08 -1.90 -15.20
C PHE A 21 3.09 -1.27 -16.17
N GLU A 22 2.60 -0.32 -16.95
CA GLU A 22 3.46 0.55 -17.78
C GLU A 22 3.76 1.87 -17.07
N ASP A 23 4.84 2.53 -17.45
CA ASP A 23 5.18 3.91 -17.03
C ASP A 23 4.28 4.95 -17.75
N LYS A 24 2.97 4.75 -17.62
CA LYS A 24 1.88 5.52 -18.24
C LYS A 24 0.66 5.49 -17.32
N VAL A 25 -0.45 6.05 -17.81
CA VAL A 25 -1.75 5.88 -17.17
C VAL A 25 -2.19 4.42 -17.31
N ASN A 26 -2.41 3.76 -16.17
CA ASN A 26 -2.95 2.41 -16.10
C ASN A 26 -4.43 2.48 -15.69
N VAL A 27 -5.33 1.92 -16.51
CA VAL A 27 -6.77 1.96 -16.25
C VAL A 27 -7.26 0.57 -15.85
N ILE A 28 -7.80 0.45 -14.64
CA ILE A 28 -8.35 -0.81 -14.10
C ILE A 28 -9.87 -0.78 -14.27
N ILE A 29 -10.41 -1.66 -15.11
CA ILE A 29 -11.83 -1.72 -15.46
C ILE A 29 -12.43 -3.05 -14.97
N GLY A 30 -13.72 -3.03 -14.62
CA GLY A 30 -14.48 -4.19 -14.20
C GLY A 30 -15.74 -3.78 -13.46
N GLU A 31 -16.59 -4.74 -13.11
CA GLU A 31 -17.79 -4.48 -12.34
C GLU A 31 -17.48 -4.05 -10.90
N ASN A 32 -18.48 -3.49 -10.22
CA ASN A 32 -18.36 -3.16 -8.80
C ASN A 32 -18.10 -4.42 -7.96
N ALA A 33 -17.45 -4.24 -6.81
CA ALA A 33 -17.06 -5.33 -5.90
C ALA A 33 -16.05 -6.37 -6.45
N GLN A 34 -15.53 -6.21 -7.68
CA GLN A 34 -14.51 -7.12 -8.26
C GLN A 34 -13.07 -6.90 -7.74
N GLY A 35 -12.89 -6.09 -6.70
CA GLY A 35 -11.58 -5.87 -6.07
C GLY A 35 -10.74 -4.71 -6.63
N LYS A 36 -11.24 -3.93 -7.60
CA LYS A 36 -10.52 -2.75 -8.14
C LYS A 36 -10.00 -1.81 -7.04
N THR A 37 -10.86 -1.46 -6.08
CA THR A 37 -10.49 -0.62 -4.93
C THR A 37 -9.50 -1.33 -4.00
N ASN A 38 -9.59 -2.67 -3.87
CA ASN A 38 -8.66 -3.45 -3.07
C ASN A 38 -7.27 -3.51 -3.72
N LEU A 39 -7.17 -3.53 -5.05
CA LEU A 39 -5.90 -3.43 -5.78
C LEU A 39 -5.24 -2.06 -5.55
N MET A 40 -6.00 -0.97 -5.68
CA MET A 40 -5.51 0.38 -5.35
C MET A 40 -5.08 0.49 -3.88
N GLU A 41 -5.88 -0.07 -2.97
CA GLU A 41 -5.54 -0.15 -1.55
C GLU A 41 -4.25 -0.95 -1.32
N ALA A 42 -4.02 -2.04 -2.06
CA ALA A 42 -2.82 -2.85 -1.91
C ALA A 42 -1.55 -2.06 -2.29
N ILE A 43 -1.59 -1.26 -3.36
CA ILE A 43 -0.49 -0.37 -3.75
C ILE A 43 -0.23 0.65 -2.63
N TYR A 44 -1.27 1.26 -2.08
CA TYR A 44 -1.15 2.22 -0.99
C TYR A 44 -0.58 1.57 0.29
N VAL A 45 -1.09 0.40 0.67
CA VAL A 45 -0.62 -0.37 1.82
C VAL A 45 0.84 -0.79 1.62
N LEU A 46 1.25 -1.13 0.40
CA LEU A 46 2.65 -1.43 0.09
C LEU A 46 3.57 -0.21 0.28
N ALA A 47 3.11 1.01 0.02
CA ALA A 47 3.92 2.21 0.30
C ALA A 47 3.96 2.56 1.79
N MET A 48 2.80 2.53 2.45
CA MET A 48 2.62 3.11 3.78
C MET A 48 2.69 2.10 4.91
N ALA A 49 2.74 0.81 4.59
CA ALA A 49 2.49 -0.30 5.52
C ALA A 49 1.16 -0.14 6.29
N LYS A 50 0.17 0.59 5.77
CA LYS A 50 -1.08 0.92 6.44
C LYS A 50 -2.21 1.16 5.45
N SER A 51 -3.43 0.75 5.81
CA SER A 51 -4.63 1.03 5.02
C SER A 51 -5.18 2.43 5.32
N HIS A 52 -5.72 3.09 4.28
CA HIS A 52 -6.50 4.32 4.43
C HIS A 52 -7.93 4.03 4.91
N ARG A 53 -8.44 2.81 4.73
CA ARG A 53 -9.83 2.40 5.02
C ARG A 53 -10.01 1.81 6.42
N THR A 54 -9.01 1.13 6.94
CA THR A 54 -9.09 0.44 8.23
C THR A 54 -7.80 0.54 9.03
N SER A 55 -7.92 0.60 10.36
CA SER A 55 -6.79 0.48 11.29
C SER A 55 -6.51 -0.97 11.68
N ASN A 56 -7.40 -1.90 11.33
CA ASN A 56 -7.27 -3.31 11.69
C ASN A 56 -6.63 -4.09 10.53
N ASP A 57 -5.34 -4.39 10.65
CA ASP A 57 -4.58 -5.09 9.62
C ASP A 57 -5.14 -6.49 9.28
N ARG A 58 -5.87 -7.13 10.20
CA ARG A 58 -6.48 -8.44 9.94
C ARG A 58 -7.54 -8.39 8.84
N GLU A 59 -8.20 -7.24 8.67
CA GLU A 59 -9.19 -7.06 7.60
C GLU A 59 -8.57 -6.97 6.21
N LEU A 60 -7.24 -6.83 6.13
CA LEU A 60 -6.49 -6.87 4.87
C LEU A 60 -6.18 -8.31 4.44
N ILE A 61 -6.27 -9.26 5.35
CA ILE A 61 -6.04 -10.68 5.08
C ILE A 61 -7.33 -11.28 4.53
N ARG A 62 -7.23 -12.13 3.51
CA ARG A 62 -8.37 -12.88 2.98
C ARG A 62 -8.99 -13.74 4.09
N TRP A 63 -10.30 -13.95 4.02
CA TRP A 63 -11.00 -14.80 4.99
C TRP A 63 -10.39 -16.19 5.06
N ASP A 64 -10.39 -16.73 6.27
CA ASP A 64 -9.85 -18.05 6.64
C ASP A 64 -8.34 -18.26 6.38
N GLU A 65 -7.61 -17.18 6.07
CA GLU A 65 -6.16 -17.21 5.89
C GLU A 65 -5.43 -16.64 7.12
N ASP A 66 -4.23 -17.16 7.40
CA ASP A 66 -3.41 -16.71 8.53
C ASP A 66 -2.52 -15.50 8.21
N PHE A 67 -2.26 -15.27 6.92
CA PHE A 67 -1.43 -14.19 6.44
C PHE A 67 -1.87 -13.70 5.06
N GLY A 68 -1.57 -12.43 4.77
CA GLY A 68 -1.61 -11.82 3.45
C GLY A 68 -0.23 -11.31 3.05
N GLN A 69 0.05 -11.25 1.76
CA GLN A 69 1.30 -10.76 1.21
C GLN A 69 1.04 -9.82 0.04
N ILE A 70 1.75 -8.70 0.04
CA ILE A 70 1.83 -7.78 -1.09
C ILE A 70 3.30 -7.67 -1.47
N LYS A 71 3.61 -7.89 -2.74
CA LYS A 71 4.92 -7.63 -3.34
C LYS A 71 4.78 -6.62 -4.45
N GLY A 72 5.76 -5.75 -4.60
CA GLY A 72 5.85 -4.86 -5.74
C GLY A 72 7.28 -4.68 -6.19
N LYS A 73 7.44 -4.38 -7.47
CA LYS A 73 8.72 -4.03 -8.07
C LYS A 73 8.64 -2.58 -8.53
N LEU A 74 9.57 -1.76 -8.07
CA LEU A 74 9.68 -0.37 -8.46
C LEU A 74 10.77 -0.22 -9.49
N GLN A 75 10.48 0.54 -10.53
CA GLN A 75 11.47 1.00 -11.49
C GLN A 75 11.83 2.46 -11.18
N LYS A 76 13.11 2.68 -10.87
CA LYS A 76 13.75 4.00 -10.79
C LYS A 76 14.57 4.22 -12.06
N ARG A 77 15.05 5.46 -12.27
CA ARG A 77 15.75 5.87 -13.51
C ARG A 77 16.87 4.90 -13.92
N ASN A 78 17.66 4.42 -12.95
CA ASN A 78 18.84 3.58 -13.18
C ASN A 78 18.85 2.30 -12.34
N SER A 79 17.74 1.95 -11.68
CA SER A 79 17.71 0.78 -10.79
C SER A 79 16.29 0.26 -10.59
N SER A 80 16.19 -1.00 -10.19
CA SER A 80 14.94 -1.60 -9.72
C SER A 80 15.03 -1.89 -8.24
N LEU A 81 13.93 -1.76 -7.52
CA LEU A 81 13.80 -2.13 -6.10
C LEU A 81 12.64 -3.10 -5.94
N SER A 82 12.75 -4.06 -5.03
CA SER A 82 11.62 -4.88 -4.63
C SER A 82 11.13 -4.51 -3.24
N LEU A 83 9.82 -4.38 -3.11
CA LEU A 83 9.10 -4.15 -1.86
C LEU A 83 8.27 -5.39 -1.55
N GLU A 84 8.27 -5.82 -0.29
CA GLU A 84 7.40 -6.89 0.19
C GLU A 84 6.83 -6.48 1.55
N LEU A 85 5.53 -6.66 1.72
CA LEU A 85 4.83 -6.51 2.99
C LEU A 85 4.07 -7.80 3.29
N ASN A 86 4.46 -8.47 4.37
CA ASN A 86 3.73 -9.61 4.92
C ASN A 86 2.88 -9.13 6.10
N ILE A 87 1.60 -9.43 6.05
CA ILE A 87 0.61 -9.06 7.05
C ILE A 87 0.13 -10.35 7.70
N SER A 88 0.21 -10.45 9.02
CA SER A 88 -0.24 -11.61 9.78
C SER A 88 -0.98 -11.20 11.04
N LYS A 89 -1.63 -12.16 11.69
CA LYS A 89 -2.25 -11.95 13.02
C LYS A 89 -1.25 -11.48 14.09
N LYS A 90 0.05 -11.72 13.91
CA LYS A 90 1.14 -11.34 14.81
C LYS A 90 1.73 -9.94 14.52
N GLY A 91 1.34 -9.32 13.40
CA GLY A 91 1.85 -8.03 12.95
C GLY A 91 2.36 -8.05 11.51
N LYS A 92 3.04 -6.96 11.13
CA LYS A 92 3.53 -6.72 9.78
C LYS A 92 5.06 -6.85 9.72
N LYS A 93 5.55 -7.45 8.64
CA LYS A 93 6.98 -7.52 8.30
C LYS A 93 7.19 -6.95 6.92
N ALA A 94 8.04 -5.93 6.83
CA ALA A 94 8.37 -5.28 5.57
C ALA A 94 9.79 -5.68 5.12
N LYS A 95 9.99 -5.89 3.83
CA LYS A 95 11.30 -6.14 3.23
C LYS A 95 11.55 -5.20 2.08
N LEU A 96 12.78 -4.72 1.99
CA LEU A 96 13.33 -3.95 0.87
C LEU A 96 14.45 -4.77 0.25
N ASN A 97 14.36 -5.08 -1.05
CA ASN A 97 15.32 -5.96 -1.74
C ASN A 97 15.55 -7.28 -0.98
N GLN A 98 14.46 -7.90 -0.52
CA GLN A 98 14.45 -9.15 0.27
C GLN A 98 15.06 -9.03 1.69
N LEU A 99 15.60 -7.88 2.07
CA LEU A 99 16.12 -7.62 3.42
C LEU A 99 15.01 -7.12 4.32
N GLU A 100 14.75 -7.84 5.42
CA GLU A 100 13.75 -7.45 6.43
C GLU A 100 14.17 -6.16 7.15
N GLN A 101 13.24 -5.21 7.22
CA GLN A 101 13.46 -3.92 7.88
C GLN A 101 13.12 -4.03 9.36
N GLN A 102 14.01 -3.53 10.23
CA GLN A 102 13.81 -3.61 11.69
C GLN A 102 12.64 -2.73 12.14
N LYS A 103 12.40 -1.61 11.47
CA LYS A 103 11.29 -0.70 11.74
C LYS A 103 10.54 -0.41 10.46
N LEU A 104 9.20 -0.37 10.54
CA LEU A 104 8.36 0.04 9.39
C LEU A 104 8.67 1.46 8.91
N SER A 105 9.13 2.35 9.80
CA SER A 105 9.54 3.70 9.41
C SER A 105 10.75 3.76 8.48
N GLN A 106 11.62 2.73 8.47
CA GLN A 106 12.73 2.62 7.52
C GLN A 106 12.26 2.18 6.12
N TYR A 107 11.06 1.61 6.05
CA TYR A 107 10.44 1.12 4.82
C TYR A 107 9.55 2.19 4.17
N ILE A 108 8.84 2.98 4.98
CA ILE A 108 8.02 4.09 4.50
C ILE A 108 8.90 5.14 3.81
N GLY A 109 8.40 5.69 2.70
CA GLY A 109 9.11 6.67 1.88
C GLY A 109 9.97 6.08 0.75
N VAL A 110 10.15 4.75 0.69
CA VAL A 110 10.84 4.10 -0.45
C VAL A 110 10.01 4.21 -1.73
N MET A 111 8.69 4.05 -1.62
CA MET A 111 7.70 4.34 -2.64
C MET A 111 6.82 5.47 -2.15
N ASN A 112 6.97 6.66 -2.71
CA ASN A 112 6.02 7.74 -2.49
C ASN A 112 4.73 7.47 -3.26
N VAL A 113 3.61 7.63 -2.59
CA VAL A 113 2.27 7.48 -3.19
C VAL A 113 1.36 8.58 -2.66
N VAL A 114 0.49 9.06 -3.54
CA VAL A 114 -0.67 9.88 -3.17
C VAL A 114 -1.89 9.12 -3.66
N MET A 115 -2.83 8.86 -2.77
CA MET A 115 -4.10 8.23 -3.09
C MET A 115 -5.21 9.26 -2.99
N PHE A 116 -6.05 9.30 -4.03
CA PHE A 116 -7.29 10.04 -4.01
C PHE A 116 -8.44 9.05 -3.86
N ALA A 117 -9.24 9.22 -2.81
CA ALA A 117 -10.35 8.36 -2.46
C ALA A 117 -11.62 9.20 -2.16
N PRO A 118 -12.83 8.65 -2.35
CA PRO A 118 -14.07 9.36 -2.02
C PRO A 118 -14.11 9.91 -0.58
N GLU A 119 -13.45 9.24 0.35
CA GLU A 119 -13.34 9.61 1.76
C GLU A 119 -12.55 10.90 1.99
N ASP A 120 -11.77 11.37 1.00
CA ASP A 120 -10.98 12.60 1.10
C ASP A 120 -11.85 13.87 1.18
N LEU A 121 -13.15 13.77 0.90
CA LEU A 121 -14.12 14.83 1.22
C LEU A 121 -14.09 15.22 2.70
N ASN A 122 -13.68 14.31 3.59
CA ASN A 122 -13.51 14.57 5.01
C ASN A 122 -12.33 15.51 5.30
N LEU A 123 -11.37 15.69 4.39
CA LEU A 123 -10.32 16.69 4.56
C LEU A 123 -10.92 18.10 4.54
N VAL A 124 -11.93 18.31 3.69
CA VAL A 124 -12.62 19.59 3.54
C VAL A 124 -13.64 19.80 4.66
N LYS A 125 -14.52 18.83 4.90
CA LYS A 125 -15.67 18.97 5.82
C LYS A 125 -15.41 18.46 7.24
N GLY A 126 -14.36 17.68 7.44
CA GLY A 126 -14.06 17.03 8.71
C GLY A 126 -13.29 17.92 9.68
N SER A 127 -12.99 17.32 10.84
CA SER A 127 -12.30 18.01 11.93
C SER A 127 -10.84 18.34 11.57
N PRO A 128 -10.22 19.32 12.25
CA PRO A 128 -8.79 19.62 12.07
C PRO A 128 -7.87 18.41 12.29
N GLN A 129 -8.29 17.44 13.11
CA GLN A 129 -7.52 16.23 13.37
C GLN A 129 -7.35 15.37 12.11
N VAL A 130 -8.34 15.31 11.23
CA VAL A 130 -8.26 14.57 9.96
C VAL A 130 -7.22 15.20 9.05
N ARG A 131 -7.24 16.54 8.91
CA ARG A 131 -6.25 17.28 8.11
C ARG A 131 -4.83 17.14 8.66
N ARG A 132 -4.65 17.27 9.98
CA ARG A 132 -3.33 17.08 10.61
C ARG A 132 -2.79 15.68 10.31
N ARG A 133 -3.59 14.64 10.57
CA ARG A 133 -3.19 13.27 10.30
C ARG A 133 -2.84 13.03 8.82
N PHE A 134 -3.59 13.62 7.90
CA PHE A 134 -3.26 13.57 6.47
C PHE A 134 -1.90 14.20 6.18
N LEU A 135 -1.68 15.45 6.61
CA LEU A 135 -0.41 16.15 6.42
C LEU A 135 0.77 15.42 7.06
N ASP A 136 0.61 14.92 8.29
CA ASP A 136 1.64 14.15 8.99
C ASP A 136 2.03 12.89 8.19
N MET A 137 1.05 12.18 7.62
CA MET A 137 1.32 10.99 6.80
C MET A 137 2.02 11.34 5.49
N GLU A 138 1.61 12.41 4.79
CA GLU A 138 2.25 12.84 3.55
C GLU A 138 3.69 13.34 3.78
N LEU A 139 3.92 14.10 4.86
CA LEU A 139 5.26 14.58 5.22
C LEU A 139 6.18 13.44 5.66
N GLY A 140 5.67 12.46 6.39
CA GLY A 140 6.44 11.29 6.85
C GLY A 140 6.99 10.42 5.71
N GLN A 141 6.39 10.47 4.51
CA GLN A 141 6.96 9.82 3.32
C GLN A 141 8.24 10.49 2.80
N ILE A 142 8.41 11.78 3.08
CA ILE A 142 9.50 12.61 2.55
C ILE A 142 10.61 12.76 3.59
N ALA A 143 10.22 12.95 4.86
CA ALA A 143 11.13 13.22 5.97
C ALA A 143 10.83 12.27 7.14
N PRO A 144 11.62 11.19 7.33
CA PRO A 144 11.40 10.21 8.41
C PRO A 144 11.53 10.74 9.84
N ILE A 145 11.96 12.00 10.02
CA ILE A 145 12.12 12.67 11.32
C ILE A 145 10.79 13.31 11.78
N TYR A 146 9.85 13.55 10.86
CA TYR A 146 8.48 14.00 11.14
C TYR A 146 7.55 12.79 11.38
#